data_AF-A0A284QWL2-F1
#
_entry.id   AF-A0A284QWL2-F1
#
_cell.length_a   1.000
_cell.length_b   1.000
_cell.length_c   1.000
_cell.angle_alpha   90.00
_cell.angle_beta   90.00
_cell.angle_gamma   90.00
#
_symmetry.space_group_name_H-M   'P 1'
#
loop_
_entity.id
_entity.type
_entity.pdbx_description
1 polymer ?
#
loop_
_entity_poly.entity_id
_entity_poly.type
_entity_poly.pdbx_seq_one_letter_code
_entity_poly.pdbx_strand_id
1 'polypeptide(L)'
;MHSSSSKRNRSPDFTLGENSVTPESKSDSDFAIPAKRRKTGSPKSQTLVTPSSAQSPKVTKKALAEALKAQKEQQRRAWDAWLARDENQWSPDKDPEYKQKVGWKVIHFTVAKTYYRFSDKEMGTLPYTTFENQHNTSRPGRAFNRSDLLRLGYRKEAALSGVKGALEGTFEGGALHEGKKLFDAKLEHLNDKYKKAHQGQPRPGPRTLNIVLKTETSDFRRPFGSWWERVWDPSGNLAGWWLVMQFDPGASDSSGPSDEERFWPIEQGHPPW
;
A
#
# COMPACT_ATOMS: atom_id res chain seq x y z
N MET A 1 43.68 -40.33 -14.28
CA MET A 1 42.80 -41.27 -13.55
C MET A 1 41.52 -40.54 -13.17
N HIS A 2 40.39 -41.23 -13.34
CA HIS A 2 39.05 -40.69 -13.60
C HIS A 2 38.28 -40.16 -12.38
N SER A 3 37.19 -39.45 -12.71
CA SER A 3 35.89 -39.37 -12.01
C SER A 3 35.73 -38.29 -10.92
N SER A 4 34.64 -37.54 -10.79
CA SER A 4 33.40 -37.39 -11.57
C SER A 4 32.71 -36.07 -11.20
N SER A 5 32.02 -35.50 -12.17
CA SER A 5 31.12 -34.34 -12.09
C SER A 5 29.89 -34.55 -11.20
N SER A 6 29.42 -33.50 -10.52
CA SER A 6 28.02 -33.41 -10.07
C SER A 6 27.43 -32.02 -10.35
N LYS A 7 26.65 -31.94 -11.42
CA LYS A 7 25.75 -30.83 -11.73
C LYS A 7 24.45 -31.03 -10.94
N ARG A 8 24.00 -30.02 -10.20
CA ARG A 8 22.59 -29.90 -9.80
C ARG A 8 22.03 -28.58 -10.30
N ASN A 9 21.41 -28.65 -11.48
CA ASN A 9 20.36 -27.74 -11.89
C ASN A 9 19.10 -28.05 -11.06
N ARG A 10 18.51 -27.03 -10.45
CA ARG A 10 17.08 -27.04 -10.07
C ARG A 10 16.52 -25.65 -10.26
N SER A 11 15.96 -25.44 -11.44
CA SER A 11 14.87 -24.48 -11.66
C SER A 11 13.55 -25.23 -11.49
N PRO A 12 12.53 -24.67 -10.83
CA PRO A 12 11.15 -25.04 -11.09
C PRO A 12 10.56 -24.08 -12.12
N ASP A 13 10.19 -24.72 -13.21
CA ASP A 13 9.34 -24.33 -14.32
C ASP A 13 7.98 -23.79 -13.81
N PHE A 14 7.60 -22.57 -14.22
CA PHE A 14 6.23 -22.07 -14.08
C PHE A 14 5.57 -22.22 -15.45
N THR A 15 4.89 -23.34 -15.64
CA THR A 15 4.01 -23.60 -16.77
C THR A 15 2.83 -22.61 -16.75
N LEU A 16 2.82 -21.69 -17.70
CA LEU A 16 1.66 -20.91 -18.09
C LEU A 16 0.66 -21.85 -18.80
N GLY A 17 -0.36 -22.28 -18.07
CA GLY A 17 -1.53 -22.91 -18.67
C GLY A 17 -2.38 -21.85 -19.37
N GLU A 18 -2.29 -21.81 -20.70
CA GLU A 18 -3.32 -21.28 -21.57
C GLU A 18 -4.55 -22.17 -21.47
N ASN A 19 -5.70 -21.62 -21.05
CA ASN A 19 -7.01 -22.21 -21.31
C ASN A 19 -7.97 -21.09 -21.73
N SER A 20 -8.23 -21.08 -23.04
CA SER A 20 -9.35 -20.45 -23.71
C SER A 20 -10.55 -21.42 -23.68
N VAL A 21 -11.75 -20.93 -24.07
CA VAL A 21 -13.08 -21.60 -24.17
C VAL A 21 -13.98 -21.35 -22.94
N THR A 22 -15.25 -20.94 -22.96
CA THR A 22 -16.26 -20.35 -23.88
C THR A 22 -17.49 -20.11 -22.97
N PRO A 23 -18.35 -19.08 -23.17
CA PRO A 23 -19.47 -18.83 -22.26
C PRO A 23 -20.68 -19.73 -22.59
N GLU A 24 -21.16 -20.46 -21.59
CA GLU A 24 -22.38 -21.27 -21.67
C GLU A 24 -23.61 -20.43 -21.28
N SER A 25 -24.61 -20.47 -22.15
CA SER A 25 -25.91 -19.79 -22.04
C SER A 25 -26.99 -20.85 -21.83
N LYS A 26 -27.89 -20.64 -20.87
CA LYS A 26 -29.26 -21.22 -20.65
C LYS A 26 -29.70 -20.71 -19.26
N SER A 27 -30.93 -20.38 -18.93
CA SER A 27 -32.28 -20.74 -19.43
C SER A 27 -33.25 -19.70 -18.84
N ASP A 28 -34.14 -19.12 -19.64
CA ASP A 28 -35.58 -19.44 -19.73
C ASP A 28 -36.32 -19.53 -18.39
N SER A 29 -37.16 -18.54 -18.13
CA SER A 29 -38.31 -18.65 -17.21
C SER A 29 -39.53 -18.01 -17.84
N ASP A 30 -40.47 -18.87 -18.17
CA ASP A 30 -41.81 -18.63 -18.70
C ASP A 30 -42.64 -17.69 -17.82
N PHE A 31 -43.35 -16.75 -18.44
CA PHE A 31 -44.64 -16.27 -17.91
C PHE A 31 -45.65 -16.05 -19.04
N ALA A 32 -46.72 -16.84 -18.94
CA ALA A 32 -47.87 -16.87 -19.83
C ALA A 32 -48.90 -15.77 -19.48
N ILE A 33 -49.34 -15.05 -20.53
CA ILE A 33 -50.68 -14.46 -20.90
C ILE A 33 -51.66 -13.98 -19.79
N PRO A 34 -52.48 -12.92 -20.03
CA PRO A 34 -53.75 -13.12 -20.76
C PRO A 34 -54.17 -12.01 -21.76
N ALA A 35 -55.04 -12.43 -22.68
CA ALA A 35 -55.57 -11.72 -23.84
C ALA A 35 -56.51 -10.53 -23.56
N LYS A 36 -56.69 -9.64 -24.56
CA LYS A 36 -57.95 -8.91 -24.84
C LYS A 36 -58.01 -8.27 -26.25
N ARG A 37 -58.75 -8.93 -27.15
CA ARG A 37 -59.93 -8.48 -27.93
C ARG A 37 -59.96 -7.12 -28.70
N ARG A 38 -60.34 -7.25 -29.99
CA ARG A 38 -61.07 -6.35 -30.95
C ARG A 38 -60.29 -5.15 -31.54
N LYS A 39 -60.17 -4.92 -32.86
CA LYS A 39 -61.01 -4.91 -34.11
C LYS A 39 -61.26 -3.45 -34.56
N THR A 40 -60.91 -3.19 -35.82
CA THR A 40 -61.40 -2.16 -36.77
C THR A 40 -61.09 -0.68 -36.54
N GLY A 41 -60.49 -0.04 -37.56
CA GLY A 41 -60.55 1.41 -37.78
C GLY A 41 -59.37 1.97 -38.56
N SER A 42 -59.40 1.90 -39.88
CA SER A 42 -58.59 2.75 -40.77
C SER A 42 -59.19 4.15 -40.80
N PRO A 43 -58.39 5.23 -40.83
CA PRO A 43 -58.39 6.02 -42.07
C PRO A 43 -57.00 6.57 -42.48
N LYS A 44 -56.92 6.78 -43.80
CA LYS A 44 -55.85 7.41 -44.59
C LYS A 44 -55.57 8.88 -44.22
N SER A 45 -54.37 9.31 -44.60
CA SER A 45 -53.85 10.69 -44.80
C SER A 45 -53.09 11.22 -43.57
N GLN A 46 -51.91 11.82 -43.63
CA GLN A 46 -51.21 12.53 -44.70
C GLN A 46 -49.69 12.32 -44.58
N THR A 47 -49.04 12.27 -45.73
CA THR A 47 -47.59 12.22 -45.89
C THR A 47 -46.96 13.53 -45.41
N LEU A 48 -46.28 13.50 -44.27
CA LEU A 48 -45.28 14.49 -43.87
C LEU A 48 -43.91 13.86 -44.05
N VAL A 49 -43.17 14.36 -45.05
CA VAL A 49 -41.80 13.95 -45.35
C VAL A 49 -40.88 14.55 -44.29
N THR A 50 -40.66 13.79 -43.22
CA THR A 50 -39.61 14.07 -42.23
C THR A 50 -38.27 13.66 -42.85
N PRO A 51 -37.22 14.52 -42.80
CA PRO A 51 -35.94 14.19 -43.39
C PRO A 51 -35.34 12.97 -42.67
N SER A 52 -35.09 11.95 -43.49
CA SER A 52 -34.17 10.83 -43.33
C SER A 52 -33.48 10.76 -41.97
N SER A 53 -34.05 9.91 -41.12
CA SER A 53 -33.45 9.38 -39.90
C SER A 53 -32.03 8.91 -40.20
N ALA A 54 -31.04 9.73 -39.84
CA ALA A 54 -29.65 9.33 -39.77
C ALA A 54 -29.59 8.16 -38.77
N GLN A 55 -29.43 6.95 -39.30
CA GLN A 55 -29.27 5.74 -38.50
C GLN A 55 -28.08 5.94 -37.57
N SER A 56 -28.37 6.21 -36.29
CA SER A 56 -27.34 6.23 -35.24
C SER A 56 -26.58 4.92 -35.33
N PRO A 57 -25.25 4.93 -35.53
CA PRO A 57 -24.50 3.70 -35.71
C PRO A 57 -24.72 2.83 -34.48
N LYS A 58 -25.25 1.62 -34.68
CA LYS A 58 -25.38 0.61 -33.62
C LYS A 58 -23.99 0.27 -33.13
N VAL A 59 -23.55 0.95 -32.07
CA VAL A 59 -22.27 0.65 -31.41
C VAL A 59 -22.35 -0.78 -30.92
N THR A 60 -21.57 -1.66 -31.54
CA THR A 60 -21.53 -3.07 -31.18
C THR A 60 -20.80 -3.23 -29.84
N LYS A 61 -21.18 -4.24 -29.05
CA LYS A 61 -20.50 -4.58 -27.78
C LYS A 61 -18.98 -4.73 -27.96
N LYS A 62 -18.55 -5.21 -29.13
CA LYS A 62 -17.15 -5.33 -29.54
C LYS A 62 -16.45 -3.96 -29.61
N ALA A 63 -17.08 -2.97 -30.24
CA ALA A 63 -16.53 -1.62 -30.35
C ALA A 63 -16.38 -0.95 -28.97
N LEU A 64 -17.34 -1.16 -28.04
CA LEU A 64 -17.21 -0.66 -26.67
C LEU A 64 -16.04 -1.30 -25.91
N ALA A 65 -15.88 -2.63 -26.03
CA ALA A 65 -14.78 -3.33 -25.38
C ALA A 65 -13.41 -2.87 -25.92
N GLU A 66 -13.30 -2.64 -27.23
CA GLU A 66 -12.10 -2.14 -27.87
C GLU A 66 -11.77 -0.70 -27.45
N ALA A 67 -12.77 0.19 -27.38
CA ALA A 67 -12.60 1.55 -26.89
C ALA A 67 -12.12 1.59 -25.43
N LEU A 68 -12.70 0.76 -24.55
CA LEU A 68 -12.25 0.65 -23.15
C LEU A 68 -10.81 0.11 -23.05
N LYS A 69 -10.43 -0.84 -23.91
CA LYS A 69 -9.06 -1.35 -23.95
C LYS A 69 -8.09 -0.26 -24.41
N ALA A 70 -8.43 0.49 -25.45
CA ALA A 70 -7.63 1.60 -25.95
C ALA A 70 -7.47 2.70 -24.88
N GLN A 71 -8.53 3.02 -24.14
CA GLN A 71 -8.48 3.97 -23.03
C GLN A 71 -7.53 3.52 -21.91
N LYS A 72 -7.61 2.25 -21.49
CA LYS A 72 -6.71 1.69 -20.46
C LYS A 72 -5.25 1.70 -20.91
N GLU A 73 -5.00 1.39 -22.17
CA GLU A 73 -3.66 1.45 -22.76
C GLU A 73 -3.13 2.88 -22.77
N GLN A 74 -3.97 3.86 -23.13
CA GLN A 74 -3.61 5.28 -23.08
C GLN A 74 -3.29 5.73 -21.65
N GLN A 75 -4.11 5.34 -20.66
CA GLN A 75 -3.87 5.64 -19.24
C GLN A 75 -2.55 5.04 -18.74
N ARG A 76 -2.24 3.79 -19.12
CA ARG A 76 -0.96 3.16 -18.81
C ARG A 76 0.22 3.90 -19.44
N ARG A 77 0.12 4.27 -20.72
CA ARG A 77 1.16 5.06 -21.40
C ARG A 77 1.38 6.41 -20.73
N ALA A 78 0.30 7.07 -20.30
CA ALA A 78 0.39 8.32 -19.57
C ALA A 78 1.08 8.16 -18.21
N TRP A 79 0.80 7.07 -17.47
CA TRP A 79 1.51 6.72 -16.24
C TRP A 79 2.99 6.44 -16.49
N ASP A 80 3.33 5.64 -17.50
CA ASP A 80 4.71 5.34 -17.87
C ASP A 80 5.48 6.60 -18.29
N ALA A 81 4.82 7.50 -19.04
CA ALA A 81 5.39 8.79 -19.41
C ALA A 81 5.59 9.70 -18.20
N TRP A 82 4.68 9.69 -17.23
CA TRP A 82 4.84 10.42 -15.96
C TRP A 82 6.03 9.89 -15.16
N LEU A 83 6.19 8.57 -15.04
CA LEU A 83 7.35 7.96 -14.40
C LEU A 83 8.66 8.31 -15.10
N ALA A 84 8.65 8.44 -16.43
CA ALA A 84 9.86 8.72 -17.21
C ALA A 84 10.36 10.18 -17.10
N ARG A 85 9.58 11.10 -16.50
CA ARG A 85 10.02 12.49 -16.33
C ARG A 85 11.08 12.58 -15.24
N ASP A 86 12.15 13.31 -15.53
CA ASP A 86 13.27 13.50 -14.59
C ASP A 86 12.85 14.23 -13.29
N GLU A 87 11.84 15.11 -13.39
CA GLU A 87 11.24 15.80 -12.24
C GLU A 87 10.59 14.85 -11.21
N ASN A 88 10.14 13.68 -11.66
CA ASN A 88 9.47 12.68 -10.82
C ASN A 88 10.43 11.61 -10.30
N GLN A 89 11.66 11.55 -10.83
CA GLN A 89 12.67 10.62 -10.35
C GLN A 89 13.39 11.22 -9.14
N TRP A 90 13.36 10.49 -8.03
CA TRP A 90 14.10 10.88 -6.85
C TRP A 90 15.53 10.33 -6.94
N SER A 91 16.50 11.18 -6.61
CA SER A 91 17.90 10.78 -6.47
C SER A 91 18.45 11.35 -5.16
N PRO A 92 19.25 10.57 -4.40
CA PRO A 92 19.97 11.09 -3.24
C PRO A 92 20.82 12.33 -3.56
N ASP A 93 21.33 12.44 -4.79
CA ASP A 93 22.15 13.57 -5.21
C ASP A 93 21.35 14.87 -5.33
N LYS A 94 20.03 14.76 -5.61
CA LYS A 94 19.11 15.91 -5.71
C LYS A 94 18.62 16.38 -4.33
N ASP A 95 18.65 15.50 -3.33
CA ASP A 95 18.22 15.77 -1.96
C ASP A 95 19.12 15.05 -0.94
N PRO A 96 20.37 15.52 -0.76
CA PRO A 96 21.36 14.86 0.09
C PRO A 96 21.01 14.96 1.58
N GLU A 97 20.12 15.88 1.96
CA GLU A 97 19.69 16.09 3.33
C GLU A 97 18.48 15.24 3.72
N TYR A 98 17.92 14.47 2.77
CA TYR A 98 16.78 13.61 3.06
C TYR A 98 17.10 12.61 4.19
N LYS A 99 16.43 12.80 5.32
CA LYS A 99 16.46 11.89 6.46
C LYS A 99 15.03 11.50 6.79
N GLN A 100 14.80 10.21 6.98
CA GLN A 100 13.53 9.78 7.52
C GLN A 100 13.42 10.21 8.98
N LYS A 101 12.25 10.74 9.35
CA LYS A 101 12.02 11.28 10.69
C LYS A 101 11.78 10.15 11.70
N VAL A 102 12.18 10.38 12.93
CA VAL A 102 11.86 9.50 14.07
C VAL A 102 10.33 9.34 14.18
N GLY A 103 9.89 8.12 14.50
CA GLY A 103 8.48 7.75 14.58
C GLY A 103 7.84 7.39 13.23
N TRP A 104 8.54 7.56 12.10
CA TRP A 104 8.03 7.08 10.81
C TRP A 104 8.06 5.56 10.72
N LYS A 105 7.04 5.02 10.05
CA LYS A 105 6.95 3.60 9.69
C LYS A 105 7.63 3.40 8.35
N VAL A 106 8.65 2.57 8.32
CA VAL A 106 9.40 2.25 7.10
C VAL A 106 9.17 0.83 6.63
N ILE A 107 9.27 0.64 5.32
CA ILE A 107 9.13 -0.65 4.64
C ILE A 107 10.33 -0.83 3.72
N HIS A 108 10.96 -2.00 3.78
CA HIS A 108 12.09 -2.32 2.90
C HIS A 108 11.65 -2.52 1.45
N PHE A 109 12.53 -2.19 0.52
CA PHE A 109 12.31 -2.26 -0.93
C PHE A 109 11.60 -3.54 -1.40
N THR A 110 12.15 -4.72 -1.09
CA THR A 110 11.62 -6.01 -1.55
C THR A 110 10.20 -6.27 -1.03
N VAL A 111 9.95 -5.88 0.23
CA VAL A 111 8.64 -6.03 0.88
C VAL A 111 7.64 -5.08 0.23
N ALA A 112 8.01 -3.81 0.02
CA ALA A 112 7.16 -2.81 -0.62
C ALA A 112 6.82 -3.20 -2.06
N LYS A 113 7.82 -3.58 -2.86
CA LYS A 113 7.66 -4.02 -4.25
C LYS A 113 6.70 -5.20 -4.35
N THR A 114 6.87 -6.20 -3.50
CA THR A 114 6.04 -7.42 -3.49
C THR A 114 4.64 -7.16 -2.97
N TYR A 115 4.50 -6.41 -1.88
CA TYR A 115 3.22 -6.18 -1.23
C TYR A 115 2.34 -5.22 -2.06
N TYR A 116 2.88 -4.10 -2.50
CA TYR A 116 2.11 -3.10 -3.25
C TYR A 116 2.14 -3.30 -4.77
N ARG A 117 2.89 -4.29 -5.27
CA ARG A 117 3.05 -4.59 -6.70
C ARG A 117 3.58 -3.38 -7.48
N PHE A 118 4.57 -2.72 -6.90
CA PHE A 118 5.30 -1.66 -7.56
C PHE A 118 6.38 -2.22 -8.50
N SER A 119 6.67 -1.48 -9.56
CA SER A 119 7.83 -1.72 -10.43
C SER A 119 9.07 -1.00 -9.88
N ASP A 120 10.24 -1.33 -10.41
CA ASP A 120 11.48 -0.65 -10.00
C ASP A 120 11.46 0.84 -10.38
N LYS A 121 10.86 1.18 -11.52
CA LYS A 121 10.67 2.56 -11.98
C LYS A 121 9.76 3.35 -11.05
N GLU A 122 8.68 2.72 -10.58
CA GLU A 122 7.74 3.34 -9.63
C GLU A 122 8.44 3.61 -8.29
N MET A 123 9.19 2.63 -7.78
CA MET A 123 9.95 2.80 -6.54
C MET A 123 11.05 3.88 -6.65
N GLY A 124 11.59 4.12 -7.85
CA GLY A 124 12.57 5.18 -8.13
C GLY A 124 12.01 6.60 -8.00
N THR A 125 10.68 6.77 -7.94
CA THR A 125 10.07 8.08 -7.74
C THR A 125 9.98 8.51 -6.27
N LEU A 126 10.32 7.61 -5.34
CA LEU A 126 10.15 7.83 -3.91
C LEU A 126 11.48 8.08 -3.20
N PRO A 127 11.49 8.99 -2.22
CA PRO A 127 12.65 9.19 -1.37
C PRO A 127 12.86 7.99 -0.45
N TYR A 128 14.12 7.58 -0.29
CA TYR A 128 14.49 6.44 0.53
C TYR A 128 15.76 6.71 1.33
N THR A 129 15.93 5.94 2.39
CA THR A 129 17.19 5.83 3.12
C THR A 129 17.87 4.51 2.79
N THR A 130 19.19 4.51 2.78
CA THR A 130 19.99 3.30 2.61
C THR A 130 20.42 2.74 3.96
N PHE A 131 20.52 1.42 4.05
CA PHE A 131 21.08 0.73 5.22
C PHE A 131 22.03 -0.38 4.77
N GLU A 132 22.99 -0.74 5.63
CA GLU A 132 23.91 -1.83 5.35
C GLU A 132 23.17 -3.17 5.26
N ASN A 133 23.38 -3.87 4.15
CA ASN A 133 22.77 -5.16 3.93
C ASN A 133 23.68 -6.26 4.46
N GLN A 134 23.27 -6.89 5.56
CA GLN A 134 24.02 -7.96 6.24
C GLN A 134 24.39 -9.13 5.33
N HIS A 135 23.63 -9.37 4.25
CA HIS A 135 23.90 -10.46 3.32
C HIS A 135 24.75 -10.04 2.11
N ASN A 136 24.86 -8.73 1.84
CA ASN A 136 25.63 -8.22 0.71
C ASN A 136 26.03 -6.75 0.92
N THR A 137 27.22 -6.53 1.45
CA THR A 137 27.78 -5.20 1.72
C THR A 137 27.92 -4.33 0.46
N SER A 138 28.04 -4.93 -0.73
CA SER A 138 28.12 -4.18 -2.00
C SER A 138 26.78 -3.63 -2.48
N ARG A 139 25.66 -4.07 -1.90
CA ARG A 139 24.30 -3.67 -2.30
C ARG A 139 23.50 -3.21 -1.09
N PRO A 140 23.56 -1.91 -0.74
CA PRO A 140 22.82 -1.40 0.40
C PRO A 140 21.32 -1.65 0.23
N GLY A 141 20.67 -1.96 1.34
CA GLY A 141 19.23 -2.03 1.40
C GLY A 141 18.61 -0.64 1.24
N ARG A 142 17.35 -0.57 0.81
CA ARG A 142 16.58 0.67 0.73
C ARG A 142 15.32 0.57 1.57
N ALA A 143 15.06 1.58 2.38
CA ALA A 143 13.87 1.70 3.21
C ALA A 143 13.05 2.92 2.80
N PHE A 144 11.74 2.75 2.69
CA PHE A 144 10.80 3.78 2.23
C PHE A 144 9.79 4.09 3.32
N ASN A 145 9.37 5.34 3.43
CA ASN A 145 8.28 5.72 4.31
C ASN A 145 6.97 5.08 3.79
N ARG A 146 6.23 4.42 4.70
CA ARG A 146 4.95 3.78 4.39
C ARG A 146 3.92 4.76 3.83
N SER A 147 3.85 5.99 4.33
CA SER A 147 2.89 6.99 3.85
C SER A 147 3.16 7.37 2.40
N ASP A 148 4.43 7.48 2.00
CA ASP A 148 4.81 7.81 0.63
C ASP A 148 4.51 6.65 -0.33
N LEU A 149 4.75 5.41 0.11
CA LEU A 149 4.34 4.20 -0.62
C LEU A 149 2.83 4.16 -0.85
N LEU A 150 2.03 4.49 0.16
CA LEU A 150 0.58 4.56 0.02
C LEU A 150 0.18 5.67 -0.94
N ARG A 151 0.76 6.87 -0.81
CA ARG A 151 0.48 8.00 -1.72
C ARG A 151 0.83 7.68 -3.16
N LEU A 152 1.92 6.96 -3.42
CA LEU A 152 2.28 6.46 -4.75
C LEU A 152 1.23 5.46 -5.27
N GLY A 153 0.80 4.52 -4.42
CA GLY A 153 -0.27 3.58 -4.74
C GLY A 153 -1.58 4.28 -5.12
N TYR A 154 -1.98 5.29 -4.33
CA TYR A 154 -3.16 6.09 -4.59
C TYR A 154 -3.06 6.84 -5.92
N ARG A 155 -1.91 7.48 -6.18
CA ARG A 155 -1.66 8.19 -7.44
C ARG A 155 -1.71 7.25 -8.64
N LYS A 156 -1.09 6.08 -8.53
CA LYS A 156 -1.08 5.05 -9.58
C LYS A 156 -2.49 4.63 -9.95
N GLU A 157 -3.34 4.28 -8.98
CA GLU A 157 -4.70 3.82 -9.29
C GLU A 157 -5.59 4.96 -9.80
N ALA A 158 -5.42 6.18 -9.28
CA ALA A 158 -6.07 7.37 -9.82
C ALA A 158 -5.70 7.61 -11.29
N ALA A 159 -4.42 7.56 -11.62
CA ALA A 159 -3.92 7.74 -12.99
C ALA A 159 -4.42 6.65 -13.94
N LEU A 160 -4.33 5.38 -13.52
CA LEU A 160 -4.82 4.24 -14.30
C LEU A 160 -6.33 4.21 -14.45
N SER A 161 -7.07 4.97 -13.64
CA SER A 161 -8.52 5.13 -13.77
C SER A 161 -8.92 6.42 -14.50
N GLY A 162 -7.96 7.26 -14.90
CA GLY A 162 -8.21 8.52 -15.60
C GLY A 162 -8.76 9.65 -14.72
N VAL A 163 -8.47 9.63 -13.41
CA VAL A 163 -8.85 10.71 -12.49
C VAL A 163 -8.07 11.97 -12.83
N LYS A 164 -8.77 13.09 -13.03
CA LYS A 164 -8.16 14.39 -13.32
C LYS A 164 -7.24 14.83 -12.16
N GLY A 165 -6.10 15.43 -12.48
CA GLY A 165 -5.11 15.84 -11.48
C GLY A 165 -4.20 14.72 -10.96
N ALA A 166 -4.39 13.45 -11.35
CA ALA A 166 -3.53 12.36 -10.87
C ALA A 166 -2.07 12.49 -11.34
N LEU A 167 -1.86 13.01 -12.55
CA LEU A 167 -0.56 13.15 -13.21
C LEU A 167 -0.05 14.60 -13.26
N GLU A 168 -0.78 15.53 -12.64
CA GLU A 168 -0.51 16.98 -12.69
C GLU A 168 -0.03 17.44 -11.31
N GLY A 169 1.12 18.13 -11.27
CA GLY A 169 1.63 18.79 -10.07
C GLY A 169 1.60 17.94 -8.79
N THR A 170 1.24 18.57 -7.68
CA THR A 170 1.14 17.95 -6.36
C THR A 170 -0.16 17.14 -6.25
N PHE A 171 -0.05 15.85 -5.94
CA PHE A 171 -1.21 14.94 -5.88
C PHE A 171 -1.95 15.05 -4.54
N GLU A 172 -3.01 15.85 -4.53
CA GLU A 172 -3.75 16.27 -3.34
C GLU A 172 -5.27 16.37 -3.61
N GLY A 173 -6.02 16.76 -2.59
CA GLY A 173 -7.44 17.04 -2.69
C GLY A 173 -8.28 15.86 -3.18
N GLY A 174 -9.19 16.13 -4.13
CA GLY A 174 -10.12 15.12 -4.67
C GLY A 174 -9.42 13.95 -5.37
N ALA A 175 -8.32 14.21 -6.10
CA ALA A 175 -7.58 13.17 -6.79
C ALA A 175 -6.95 12.17 -5.81
N LEU A 176 -6.43 12.67 -4.68
CA LEU A 176 -5.88 11.84 -3.60
C LEU A 176 -6.96 10.98 -2.96
N HIS A 177 -8.14 11.53 -2.70
CA HIS A 177 -9.25 10.79 -2.10
C HIS A 177 -9.77 9.67 -3.00
N GLU A 178 -10.02 9.97 -4.28
CA GLU A 178 -10.44 8.97 -5.26
C GLU A 178 -9.36 7.90 -5.49
N GLY A 179 -8.09 8.31 -5.57
CA GLY A 179 -6.96 7.39 -5.68
C GLY A 179 -6.87 6.42 -4.49
N LYS A 180 -7.11 6.92 -3.27
CA LYS A 180 -7.18 6.07 -2.07
C LYS A 180 -8.29 5.03 -2.17
N LYS A 181 -9.51 5.46 -2.54
CA LYS A 181 -10.66 4.56 -2.68
C LYS A 181 -10.39 3.44 -3.70
N LEU A 182 -9.85 3.80 -4.87
CA LEU A 182 -9.49 2.85 -5.93
C LEU A 182 -8.42 1.87 -5.48
N PHE A 183 -7.40 2.36 -4.78
CA PHE A 183 -6.33 1.54 -4.25
C PHE A 183 -6.78 0.59 -3.14
N ASP A 184 -7.59 1.06 -2.20
CA ASP A 184 -8.13 0.24 -1.11
C ASP A 184 -9.01 -0.89 -1.70
N ALA A 185 -9.85 -0.58 -2.69
CA ALA A 185 -10.65 -1.59 -3.40
C ALA A 185 -9.78 -2.63 -4.12
N LYS A 186 -8.69 -2.20 -4.76
CA LYS A 186 -7.72 -3.11 -5.38
C LYS A 186 -7.02 -4.00 -4.35
N LEU A 187 -6.62 -3.42 -3.22
CA LEU A 187 -5.93 -4.17 -2.16
C LEU A 187 -6.87 -5.20 -1.54
N GLU A 188 -8.15 -4.88 -1.37
CA GLU A 188 -9.16 -5.82 -0.89
C GLU A 188 -9.37 -6.97 -1.88
N HIS A 189 -9.49 -6.68 -3.18
CA HIS A 189 -9.54 -7.73 -4.20
C HIS A 189 -8.30 -8.65 -4.17
N LEU A 190 -7.11 -8.11 -3.90
CA LEU A 190 -5.90 -8.93 -3.72
C LEU A 190 -5.95 -9.76 -2.42
N ASN A 191 -6.51 -9.22 -1.34
CA ASN A 191 -6.70 -9.95 -0.09
C ASN A 191 -7.68 -11.10 -0.29
N ASP A 192 -8.80 -10.88 -0.97
CA ASP A 192 -9.79 -11.92 -1.28
C ASP A 192 -9.21 -13.01 -2.17
N LYS A 193 -8.45 -12.64 -3.21
CA LYS A 193 -7.75 -13.59 -4.06
C LYS A 193 -6.77 -14.45 -3.24
N TYR A 194 -6.06 -13.83 -2.30
CA TYR A 194 -5.14 -14.55 -1.41
C TYR A 194 -5.89 -15.49 -0.46
N LYS A 195 -6.94 -15.01 0.21
CA LYS A 195 -7.78 -15.84 1.10
C LYS A 195 -8.32 -17.07 0.38
N LYS A 196 -8.81 -16.92 -0.85
CA LYS A 196 -9.29 -18.05 -1.67
C LYS A 196 -8.19 -19.07 -1.95
N ALA A 197 -6.97 -18.62 -2.22
CA ALA A 197 -5.83 -19.51 -2.48
C ALA A 197 -5.25 -20.17 -1.21
N HIS A 198 -5.44 -19.54 -0.04
CA HIS A 198 -4.84 -19.95 1.23
C HIS A 198 -5.88 -20.32 2.29
N GLN A 199 -6.97 -20.99 1.89
CA GLN A 199 -7.97 -21.57 2.81
C GLN A 199 -8.52 -20.57 3.84
N GLY A 200 -8.80 -19.34 3.39
CA GLY A 200 -9.36 -18.27 4.21
C GLY A 200 -8.33 -17.47 5.03
N GLN A 201 -7.05 -17.84 5.00
CA GLN A 201 -6.01 -17.10 5.74
C GLN A 201 -5.84 -15.68 5.21
N PRO A 202 -5.74 -14.66 6.09
CA PRO A 202 -5.51 -13.29 5.66
C PRO A 202 -4.13 -13.17 5.01
N ARG A 203 -4.04 -12.29 4.03
CA ARG A 203 -2.76 -11.96 3.42
C ARG A 203 -1.85 -11.30 4.46
N PRO A 204 -0.60 -11.77 4.63
CA PRO A 204 0.32 -11.13 5.57
C PRO A 204 0.56 -9.67 5.15
N GLY A 205 0.41 -8.77 6.11
CA GLY A 205 0.71 -7.34 5.94
C GLY A 205 2.19 -7.10 5.62
N PRO A 206 2.56 -5.92 5.10
CA PRO A 206 3.96 -5.60 4.90
C PRO A 206 4.61 -5.43 6.28
N ARG A 207 5.77 -6.07 6.47
CA ARG A 207 6.58 -5.83 7.67
C ARG A 207 6.95 -4.35 7.69
N THR A 208 6.55 -3.68 8.78
CA THR A 208 6.90 -2.28 9.04
C THR A 208 7.91 -2.24 10.17
N LEU A 209 8.88 -1.33 10.06
CA LEU A 209 9.82 -1.01 11.13
C LEU A 209 9.55 0.43 11.55
N ASN A 210 9.72 0.73 12.84
CA ASN A 210 9.66 2.10 13.32
C ASN A 210 11.09 2.64 13.35
N ILE A 211 11.27 3.87 12.89
CA ILE A 211 12.51 4.59 13.12
C ILE A 211 12.49 5.04 14.57
N VAL A 212 13.28 4.37 15.39
CA VAL A 212 13.58 4.79 16.75
C VAL A 212 14.83 5.64 16.71
N LEU A 213 14.85 6.73 17.48
CA LEU A 213 16.12 7.36 17.78
C LEU A 213 16.90 6.31 18.57
N LYS A 214 18.06 5.89 18.07
CA LYS A 214 19.01 5.22 18.94
C LYS A 214 19.38 6.29 19.95
N THR A 215 18.79 6.24 21.14
CA THR A 215 19.42 6.82 22.31
C THR A 215 20.77 6.12 22.38
N GLU A 216 21.78 6.74 21.79
CA GLU A 216 23.10 6.70 22.40
C GLU A 216 22.86 6.95 23.87
N THR A 217 23.58 6.24 24.73
CA THR A 217 23.57 6.37 26.19
C THR A 217 23.97 7.80 26.61
N SER A 218 23.20 8.79 26.18
CA SER A 218 23.28 10.18 26.52
C SER A 218 22.45 10.30 27.78
N ASP A 219 23.17 10.37 28.90
CA ASP A 219 22.77 11.00 30.14
C ASP A 219 21.28 10.87 30.44
N PHE A 220 20.93 9.86 31.23
CA PHE A 220 19.64 9.74 31.92
C PHE A 220 19.41 11.01 32.76
N ARG A 221 19.08 12.13 32.12
CA ARG A 221 18.68 13.34 32.82
C ARG A 221 17.31 13.04 33.38
N ARG A 222 17.35 12.66 34.65
CA ARG A 222 16.22 12.48 35.53
C ARG A 222 15.15 13.54 35.23
N PRO A 223 13.87 13.15 35.03
CA PRO A 223 12.78 14.11 34.91
C PRO A 223 12.84 15.12 36.06
N PHE A 224 12.70 16.41 35.77
CA PHE A 224 12.70 17.45 36.80
C PHE A 224 11.68 17.09 37.89
N GLY A 225 12.11 17.15 39.16
CA GLY A 225 11.27 16.79 40.30
C GLY A 225 11.18 15.30 40.65
N SER A 226 11.89 14.38 39.99
CA SER A 226 11.90 12.97 40.43
C SER A 226 12.98 12.66 41.50
N TRP A 227 13.01 11.48 42.11
CA TRP A 227 14.10 10.99 42.99
C TRP A 227 14.08 9.47 43.04
N TRP A 228 15.20 8.86 43.45
CA TRP A 228 15.28 7.42 43.65
C TRP A 228 14.94 7.05 45.11
N GLU A 229 13.98 6.17 45.29
CA GLU A 229 13.60 5.62 46.59
C GLU A 229 14.10 4.17 46.72
N ARG A 230 14.66 3.80 47.89
CA ARG A 230 15.18 2.45 48.11
C ARG A 230 14.02 1.47 48.27
N VAL A 231 14.09 0.35 47.57
CA VAL A 231 13.12 -0.75 47.67
C VAL A 231 13.78 -1.94 48.35
N TRP A 232 13.11 -2.50 49.34
CA TRP A 232 13.59 -3.64 50.12
C TRP A 232 12.72 -4.87 49.85
N ASP A 233 13.33 -6.04 49.85
CA ASP A 233 12.61 -7.31 49.76
C ASP A 233 11.92 -7.66 51.11
N PRO A 234 11.00 -8.66 51.14
CA PRO A 234 10.34 -9.08 52.39
C PRO A 234 11.29 -9.62 53.46
N SER A 235 12.52 -9.96 53.09
CA SER A 235 13.58 -10.43 54.00
C SER A 235 14.42 -9.29 54.57
N GLY A 236 14.16 -8.04 54.18
CA GLY A 236 14.86 -6.84 54.64
C GLY A 236 16.14 -6.51 53.89
N ASN A 237 16.42 -7.16 52.75
CA ASN A 237 17.57 -6.84 51.90
C ASN A 237 17.22 -5.79 50.85
N LEU A 238 18.20 -4.97 50.45
CA LEU A 238 17.99 -3.95 49.42
C LEU A 238 17.78 -4.63 48.06
N ALA A 239 16.59 -4.50 47.48
CA ALA A 239 16.22 -5.09 46.20
C ALA A 239 16.59 -4.17 45.02
N GLY A 240 16.59 -2.85 45.22
CA GLY A 240 16.91 -1.87 44.18
C GLY A 240 16.42 -0.47 44.51
N TRP A 241 16.21 0.33 43.46
CA TRP A 241 15.72 1.71 43.55
C TRP A 241 14.50 1.91 42.66
N TRP A 242 13.52 2.67 43.13
CA TRP A 242 12.34 3.04 42.38
C TRP A 242 12.38 4.53 42.02
N LEU A 243 12.12 4.89 40.77
CA LEU A 243 12.06 6.27 40.33
C LEU A 243 10.70 6.86 40.71
N VAL A 244 10.69 7.72 41.73
CA VAL A 244 9.51 8.46 42.16
C VAL A 244 9.50 9.80 41.45
N MET A 245 8.36 10.21 40.90
CA MET A 245 8.20 11.50 40.26
C MET A 245 7.38 12.42 41.18
N GLN A 246 7.77 13.69 41.31
CA GLN A 246 6.92 14.71 41.92
C GLN A 246 5.62 14.78 41.12
N PHE A 247 4.50 14.56 41.81
CA PHE A 247 3.17 14.65 41.24
C PHE A 247 2.97 16.06 40.66
N ASP A 248 2.81 16.16 39.34
CA ASP A 248 2.40 17.40 38.68
C ASP A 248 0.86 17.40 38.59
N PRO A 249 0.14 18.18 39.42
CA PRO A 249 -1.32 18.22 39.38
C PRO A 249 -1.88 18.84 38.10
N GLY A 250 -1.03 19.42 37.23
CA GLY A 250 -1.41 19.94 35.91
C GLY A 250 -1.10 19.00 34.74
N ALA A 251 -0.35 17.91 34.97
CA ALA A 251 -0.07 16.94 33.93
C ALA A 251 -1.30 16.07 33.69
N SER A 252 -1.91 16.18 32.50
CA SER A 252 -2.96 15.25 32.09
C SER A 252 -2.44 13.81 32.17
N ASP A 253 -3.23 12.89 32.73
CA ASP A 253 -2.91 11.45 32.89
C ASP A 253 -2.45 10.73 31.60
N SER A 254 -2.53 11.38 30.44
CA SER A 254 -2.16 10.81 29.14
C SER A 254 -0.71 11.04 28.70
N SER A 255 0.14 11.71 29.48
CA SER A 255 1.54 11.99 29.12
C SER A 255 2.54 11.64 30.22
N GLY A 256 2.38 10.47 30.85
CA GLY A 256 3.48 9.86 31.60
C GLY A 256 4.55 9.31 30.64
N PRO A 257 5.84 9.25 31.06
CA PRO A 257 6.86 8.54 30.29
C PRO A 257 6.37 7.10 30.03
N SER A 258 6.26 6.77 28.74
CA SER A 258 5.78 5.51 28.22
C SER A 258 6.65 4.36 28.72
N ASP A 259 6.08 3.41 29.46
CA ASP A 259 6.60 2.04 29.74
C ASP A 259 8.09 1.87 30.13
N GLU A 260 8.80 2.94 30.49
CA GLU A 260 10.18 2.85 30.98
C GLU A 260 10.19 2.16 32.35
N GLU A 261 11.09 1.19 32.54
CA GLU A 261 11.28 0.48 33.80
C GLU A 261 11.59 1.48 34.93
N ARG A 262 10.59 1.75 35.78
CA ARG A 262 10.72 2.62 36.96
C ARG A 262 11.54 1.99 38.08
N PHE A 263 11.91 0.73 37.93
CA PHE A 263 12.67 -0.04 38.91
C PHE A 263 14.07 -0.33 38.39
N TRP A 264 15.07 0.08 39.17
CA TRP A 264 16.47 -0.20 38.94
C TRP A 264 16.93 -1.30 39.91
N PRO A 265 17.14 -2.55 39.46
CA PRO A 265 17.51 -3.64 40.35
C PRO A 265 18.94 -3.46 40.90
N ILE A 266 19.19 -3.94 42.13
CA ILE A 266 20.49 -3.80 42.79
C ILE A 266 21.65 -4.45 42.00
N GLU A 267 21.34 -5.46 41.21
CA GLU A 267 22.29 -6.18 40.33
C GLU A 267 22.91 -5.27 39.26
N GLN A 268 22.22 -4.18 38.90
CA GLN A 268 22.70 -3.18 37.94
C GLN A 268 23.55 -2.08 38.62
N GLY A 269 23.84 -2.22 39.92
CA GLY A 269 24.56 -1.22 40.70
C GLY A 269 23.71 0.02 41.01
N HIS A 270 24.35 1.08 41.51
CA HIS A 270 23.64 2.33 41.76
C HIS A 270 23.12 2.94 40.45
N PRO A 271 21.89 3.47 40.42
CA PRO A 271 21.34 4.08 39.22
C PRO A 271 22.24 5.25 38.76
N PRO A 272 22.52 5.37 37.45
CA PRO A 272 23.33 6.44 36.91
C PRO A 272 22.65 7.80 37.13
N TRP A 273 23.46 8.83 37.39
CA TRP A 273 23.04 10.21 37.72
C TRP A 273 22.77 11.08 36.50
#